data_AF-A0A0L8IA60-F1
#
_entry.id   AF-A0A0L8IA60-F1
#
_cell.length_a   1.000
_cell.length_b   1.000
_cell.length_c   1.000
_cell.angle_alpha   90.00
_cell.angle_beta   90.00
_cell.angle_gamma   90.00
#
_symmetry.space_group_name_H-M   'P 1'
#
loop_
_entity.id
_entity.type
_entity.pdbx_description
1 polymer ?
#
loop_
_entity_poly.entity_id
_entity_poly.type
_entity_poly.pdbx_seq_one_letter_code
_entity_poly.pdbx_strand_id
1 'polypeptide(L)'
;IRKASYDFGRLERRVWARRDICRKTKIKVYKACVLASLLYAFETWVTYRYQLTQLERFHQMCLRRIYGINWEDRISDLEILESSRYESIEALVLKQRLRWSGHLVRML
;
A
#
# COMPACT_ATOMS: atom_id res chain seq x y z
N ILE A 1 1.11 3.39 -10.93
CA ILE A 1 0.68 4.39 -9.92
C ILE A 1 -0.68 5.01 -10.26
N ARG A 2 -0.88 5.58 -11.45
CA ARG A 2 -2.12 6.30 -11.84
C ARG A 2 -3.42 5.53 -11.54
N LYS A 3 -3.50 4.25 -11.92
CA LYS A 3 -4.69 3.40 -11.65
C LYS A 3 -4.95 3.23 -10.15
N ALA A 4 -3.92 2.87 -9.38
CA ALA A 4 -4.02 2.73 -7.92
C ALA A 4 -4.44 4.04 -7.23
N SER A 5 -3.95 5.19 -7.72
CA SER A 5 -4.37 6.51 -7.23
C SER A 5 -5.86 6.79 -7.52
N TYR A 6 -6.30 6.48 -8.74
CA TYR A 6 -7.72 6.58 -9.11
C TYR A 6 -8.61 5.67 -8.25
N ASP A 7 -8.22 4.41 -8.05
CA ASP A 7 -8.96 3.46 -7.22
C ASP A 7 -9.02 3.92 -5.76
N PHE A 8 -7.92 4.49 -5.24
CA PHE A 8 -7.89 5.08 -3.90
C PHE A 8 -8.83 6.29 -3.79
N GLY A 9 -8.77 7.23 -4.74
CA GLY A 9 -9.63 8.43 -4.73
C GLY A 9 -11.12 8.10 -4.85
N ARG A 10 -11.48 7.08 -5.64
CA ARG A 10 -12.88 6.63 -5.78
C ARG A 10 -13.47 6.13 -4.46
N LEU A 11 -12.64 5.59 -3.57
CA LEU A 11 -13.04 5.09 -2.26
C LEU A 11 -13.03 6.17 -1.16
N GLU A 12 -12.62 7.41 -1.47
CA GLU A 12 -12.39 8.45 -0.47
C GLU A 12 -13.63 8.80 0.33
N ARG A 13 -14.73 9.16 -0.33
CA ARG A 13 -15.99 9.49 0.36
C ARG A 13 -16.63 8.29 1.04
N ARG A 14 -16.42 7.08 0.52
CA ARG A 14 -17.11 5.86 0.98
C ARG A 14 -16.40 5.15 2.12
N VAL A 15 -15.07 5.21 2.16
CA VAL A 15 -14.24 4.43 3.09
C VAL A 15 -13.31 5.32 3.89
N TRP A 16 -12.53 6.20 3.24
CA TRP A 16 -11.48 6.96 3.92
C TRP A 16 -12.03 8.08 4.80
N ALA A 17 -12.99 8.86 4.31
CA ALA A 17 -13.59 10.00 5.01
C ALA A 17 -14.62 9.61 6.07
N ARG A 18 -15.17 8.40 6.03
CA ARG A 18 -16.15 7.91 7.03
C ARG A 18 -15.45 7.66 8.37
N ARG A 19 -15.95 8.27 9.44
CA ARG A 19 -15.43 8.05 10.81
C ARG A 19 -15.98 6.76 11.42
N ASP A 20 -17.14 6.30 10.98
CA ASP A 20 -17.84 5.11 11.49
C ASP A 20 -17.12 3.80 11.15
N ILE A 21 -16.22 3.82 10.16
CA ILE A 21 -15.48 2.63 9.73
C ILE A 21 -14.19 2.51 10.55
N CYS A 22 -14.02 1.37 11.21
CA CYS A 22 -12.80 1.06 11.95
C CYS A 22 -11.55 1.13 11.06
N ARG A 23 -10.46 1.70 11.59
CA ARG A 23 -9.15 1.78 10.92
C ARG A 23 -8.68 0.42 10.36
N LYS A 24 -8.90 -0.66 11.13
CA LYS A 24 -8.56 -2.04 10.69
C LYS A 24 -9.29 -2.43 9.40
N THR A 25 -10.55 -2.05 9.25
CA THR A 25 -11.35 -2.34 8.04
C THR A 25 -10.88 -1.49 6.86
N LYS A 26 -10.60 -0.19 7.08
CA LYS A 26 -10.03 0.67 6.03
C LYS A 26 -8.72 0.10 5.47
N ILE A 27 -7.84 -0.36 6.35
CA ILE A 27 -6.59 -1.02 5.97
C ILE A 27 -6.84 -2.28 5.14
N LYS A 28 -7.79 -3.13 5.52
CA LYS A 28 -8.13 -4.34 4.73
C LYS A 28 -8.59 -3.98 3.32
N VAL A 29 -9.43 -2.94 3.19
CA VAL A 29 -9.88 -2.43 1.88
C VAL A 29 -8.71 -1.88 1.06
N TYR A 30 -7.82 -1.11 1.70
CA TYR A 30 -6.62 -0.59 1.04
C TYR A 30 -5.76 -1.72 0.47
N LYS A 31 -5.54 -2.78 1.25
CA LYS A 31 -4.80 -3.97 0.79
C LYS A 31 -5.46 -4.64 -0.41
N ALA A 32 -6.77 -4.88 -0.31
CA ALA A 32 -7.50 -5.65 -1.31
C ALA A 32 -7.67 -4.90 -2.65
N CYS A 33 -7.88 -3.58 -2.62
CA CYS A 33 -8.18 -2.81 -3.83
C CYS A 33 -6.96 -2.11 -4.40
N VAL A 34 -6.17 -1.44 -3.55
CA VAL A 34 -5.12 -0.51 -3.99
C VAL A 34 -3.77 -1.21 -4.04
N LEU A 35 -3.35 -1.87 -2.95
CA LEU A 35 -2.09 -2.60 -2.94
C LEU A 35 -2.10 -3.78 -3.91
N ALA A 36 -3.18 -4.56 -3.99
CA ALA A 36 -3.27 -5.67 -4.93
C ALA A 36 -3.08 -5.21 -6.39
N SER A 37 -3.77 -4.14 -6.80
CA SER A 37 -3.64 -3.55 -8.14
C SER A 37 -2.23 -3.02 -8.42
N LEU A 38 -1.56 -2.50 -7.40
CA LEU A 38 -0.20 -1.98 -7.49
C LEU A 38 0.81 -3.12 -7.58
N LEU A 39 0.73 -4.12 -6.72
CA LEU A 39 1.63 -5.26 -6.68
C LEU A 39 1.53 -6.11 -7.95
N TYR A 40 0.34 -6.35 -8.47
CA TYR A 40 0.14 -7.09 -9.73
C TYR A 40 0.90 -6.44 -10.90
N ALA A 41 0.90 -5.11 -10.97
CA ALA A 41 1.65 -4.39 -11.99
C ALA A 41 3.18 -4.50 -11.82
N PHE A 42 3.68 -4.77 -10.61
CA PHE A 42 5.11 -4.89 -10.31
C PHE A 42 5.64 -6.33 -10.30
N GLU A 43 4.75 -7.33 -10.32
CA GLU A 43 5.13 -8.75 -10.48
C GLU A 43 5.83 -9.00 -11.83
N THR A 44 5.40 -8.31 -12.88
CA THR A 44 5.85 -8.54 -14.27
C THR A 44 6.87 -7.51 -14.77
N TRP A 45 7.21 -6.49 -13.96
CA TRP A 45 8.09 -5.39 -14.39
C TRP A 45 9.38 -5.33 -13.57
N VAL A 46 10.47 -4.96 -14.23
CA VAL A 46 11.74 -4.63 -13.57
C VAL A 46 11.53 -3.36 -12.73
N THR A 47 11.69 -3.49 -11.41
CA THR A 47 11.57 -2.38 -10.47
C THR A 47 12.86 -1.60 -10.43
N TYR A 48 12.87 -0.39 -10.97
CA TYR A 48 13.96 0.56 -10.76
C TYR A 48 13.83 1.21 -9.39
N ARG A 49 14.97 1.58 -8.76
CA ARG A 49 14.96 2.22 -7.42
C ARG A 49 14.08 3.48 -7.39
N TYR A 50 14.11 4.29 -8.45
CA TYR A 50 13.27 5.49 -8.53
C TYR A 50 11.77 5.17 -8.44
N GLN A 51 11.34 4.06 -9.05
CA GLN A 51 9.93 3.65 -9.03
C GLN A 51 9.54 3.21 -7.61
N LEU A 52 10.39 2.42 -6.95
CA LEU A 52 10.16 2.01 -5.56
C LEU A 52 10.03 3.24 -4.63
N THR A 53 10.90 4.25 -4.78
CA THR A 53 10.78 5.49 -4.00
C THR A 53 9.46 6.22 -4.25
N GLN A 54 8.98 6.28 -5.51
CA GLN A 54 7.69 6.91 -5.81
C GLN A 54 6.51 6.12 -5.22
N LEU A 55 6.58 4.79 -5.23
CA LEU A 55 5.54 3.95 -4.63
C LEU A 55 5.53 4.07 -3.12
N GLU A 56 6.70 4.12 -2.49
CA GLU A 56 6.81 4.30 -1.04
C GLU A 56 6.16 5.63 -0.64
N ARG A 57 6.47 6.73 -1.34
CA ARG A 57 5.79 8.02 -1.10
C ARG A 57 4.27 7.93 -1.28
N PHE A 58 3.80 7.25 -2.32
CA PHE A 58 2.37 7.04 -2.55
C PHE A 58 1.74 6.21 -1.42
N HIS A 59 2.41 5.16 -0.96
CA HIS A 59 1.96 4.30 0.13
C HIS A 59 1.86 5.07 1.44
N GLN A 60 2.89 5.83 1.81
CA GLN A 60 2.89 6.68 2.99
C GLN A 60 1.77 7.73 2.95
N MET A 61 1.57 8.38 1.81
CA MET A 61 0.46 9.32 1.62
C MET A 61 -0.90 8.65 1.84
N CYS A 62 -1.11 7.45 1.29
CA CYS A 62 -2.34 6.69 1.49
C CYS A 62 -2.54 6.31 2.96
N LEU A 63 -1.49 5.85 3.65
CA LEU A 63 -1.56 5.48 5.07
C LEU A 63 -1.88 6.70 5.95
N ARG A 64 -1.18 7.82 5.76
CA ARG A 64 -1.50 9.09 6.46
C ARG A 64 -2.98 9.45 6.29
N ARG A 65 -3.50 9.35 5.06
CA ARG A 65 -4.91 9.65 4.77
C ARG A 65 -5.88 8.68 5.45
N ILE A 66 -5.58 7.38 5.50
CA ILE A 66 -6.40 6.37 6.17
C ILE A 66 -6.43 6.59 7.70
N TYR A 67 -5.28 6.96 8.27
CA TYR A 67 -5.14 7.23 9.70
C TYR A 67 -5.67 8.60 10.11
N GLY A 68 -5.88 9.49 9.15
CA GLY A 68 -6.29 10.88 9.39
C GLY A 68 -5.19 11.72 10.02
N ILE A 69 -3.92 11.38 9.72
CA ILE A 69 -2.74 12.07 10.24
C ILE A 69 -2.46 13.28 9.37
N ASN A 70 -2.37 14.44 10.01
CA ASN A 70 -1.99 15.70 9.42
C ASN A 70 -0.52 15.99 9.66
N TRP A 71 0.01 16.99 8.95
CA TRP A 71 1.39 17.44 9.11
C TRP A 71 1.68 17.99 10.52
N GLU A 72 0.64 18.47 11.21
CA GLU A 72 0.71 19.02 12.58
C GLU A 72 0.98 17.95 13.64
N ASP A 73 0.58 16.70 13.37
CA ASP A 73 0.73 15.60 14.33
C ASP A 73 2.21 15.18 14.50
N ARG A 74 3.10 15.62 13.59
CA ARG A 74 4.56 15.34 13.59
C ARG A 74 4.92 13.85 13.71
N ILE A 75 4.01 12.96 13.32
CA ILE A 75 4.22 11.51 13.34
C ILE A 75 5.13 11.11 12.18
N SER A 76 6.19 10.36 12.49
CA SER A 76 7.13 9.86 11.48
C SER A 76 6.50 8.79 10.59
N ASP A 77 6.98 8.65 9.35
CA ASP A 77 6.54 7.58 8.43
C ASP A 77 6.76 6.18 9.04
N LEU A 78 7.82 6.02 9.85
CA LEU A 78 8.13 4.78 10.54
C LEU A 78 7.06 4.41 11.57
N GLU A 79 6.66 5.36 12.41
CA GLU A 79 5.60 5.15 13.41
C GLU A 79 4.26 4.77 12.77
N ILE A 80 3.95 5.32 11.59
CA ILE A 80 2.74 4.97 10.84
C ILE A 80 2.80 3.53 10.33
N LEU A 81 3.96 3.09 9.83
CA LEU A 81 4.18 1.71 9.41
C LEU A 81 4.05 0.75 10.60
N GLU A 82 4.69 1.06 11.73
CA GLU A 82 4.60 0.24 12.95
C GLU A 82 3.18 0.16 13.50
N SER A 83 2.48 1.29 13.58
CA SER A 83 1.09 1.38 14.05
C SER A 83 0.11 0.65 13.12
N SER A 84 0.41 0.61 11.83
CA SER A 84 -0.37 -0.18 10.87
C SER A 84 -0.03 -1.66 10.86
N ARG A 85 1.10 -2.05 11.47
CA ARG A 85 1.70 -3.38 11.33
C ARG A 85 1.91 -3.75 9.85
N TYR A 86 2.17 -2.74 8.99
CA TYR A 86 2.47 -2.96 7.58
C TYR A 86 3.96 -2.83 7.31
N GLU A 87 4.40 -3.67 6.39
CA GLU A 87 5.74 -3.67 5.82
C GLU A 87 5.84 -2.54 4.78
N SER A 88 7.05 -2.02 4.55
CA SER A 88 7.31 -1.06 3.46
C SER A 88 6.91 -1.65 2.09
N ILE A 89 6.72 -0.79 1.08
CA ILE A 89 6.40 -1.28 -0.27
C ILE A 89 7.50 -2.20 -0.79
N GLU A 90 8.75 -1.88 -0.53
CA GLU A 90 9.89 -2.71 -0.95
C GLU A 90 9.78 -4.13 -0.37
N ALA A 91 9.49 -4.26 0.92
CA ALA A 91 9.30 -5.55 1.56
C ALA A 91 8.08 -6.31 1.00
N LEU A 92 6.96 -5.60 0.74
CA LEU A 92 5.77 -6.21 0.12
C LEU A 92 6.05 -6.74 -1.29
N VAL A 93 6.80 -5.98 -2.10
CA VAL A 93 7.20 -6.39 -3.46
C VAL A 93 8.14 -7.59 -3.41
N LEU A 94 9.14 -7.57 -2.53
CA LEU A 94 10.07 -8.69 -2.34
C LEU A 94 9.33 -9.97 -1.93
N LYS A 95 8.42 -9.87 -0.97
CA LYS A 95 7.62 -10.99 -0.48
C LYS A 95 6.74 -11.58 -1.58
N GLN A 96 6.12 -10.73 -2.40
CA GLN A 96 5.30 -11.19 -3.52
C GLN A 96 6.16 -11.91 -4.57
N ARG A 97 7.34 -11.38 -4.91
CA ARG A 97 8.28 -12.02 -5.84
C ARG A 97 8.77 -13.37 -5.34
N LEU A 98 9.12 -13.48 -4.06
CA LEU A 98 9.51 -14.75 -3.45
C LEU A 98 8.35 -15.77 -3.47
N ARG A 99 7.12 -15.30 -3.29
CA ARG A 99 5.93 -16.15 -3.36
C ARG A 99 5.68 -16.64 -4.79
N TRP A 100 5.89 -15.77 -5.78
CA TRP A 100 5.79 -16.11 -7.20
C TRP A 100 6.89 -17.10 -7.63
N SER A 101 8.14 -16.85 -7.26
CA SER A 101 9.24 -17.79 -7.57
C SER A 101 9.03 -19.15 -6.93
N GLY A 102 8.58 -19.19 -5.67
CA GLY A 102 8.22 -20.43 -5.00
C GLY A 102 7.03 -21.16 -5.66
N HIS A 103 6.11 -20.43 -6.29
CA HIS A 103 5.04 -21.04 -7.07
C HIS A 103 5.56 -21.69 -8.35
N LEU A 104 6.44 -21.01 -9.08
CA LEU A 104 7.08 -21.56 -10.28
C LEU A 104 7.86 -22.84 -9.97
N VAL A 105 8.63 -22.86 -8.88
CA VAL A 105 9.40 -24.05 -8.45
C VAL A 105 8.50 -25.23 -8.08
N ARG A 106 7.26 -25.02 -7.64
CA ARG A 106 6.31 -26.10 -7.32
C ARG A 106 5.50 -26.57 -8.53
N MET A 107 5.45 -25.78 -9.59
CA MET A 107 4.77 -26.11 -10.84
C MET A 107 5.68 -26.85 -11.82
N LEU A 108 7.00 -26.67 -11.68
CA LEU A 108 8.04 -27.47 -12.33
C LEU A 108 8.21 -28.80 -11.60
#